data_AF-A0A8H3EC96-F1
#
_entry.id   AF-A0A8H3EC96-F1
#
_cell.length_a   1.000
_cell.length_b   1.000
_cell.length_c   1.000
_cell.angle_alpha   90.00
_cell.angle_beta   90.00
_cell.angle_gamma   90.00
#
_symmetry.space_group_name_H-M   'P 1'
#
loop_
_entity.id
_entity.type
_entity.pdbx_description
1 polymer ?
#
loop_
_entity_poly.entity_id
_entity_poly.type
_entity_poly.pdbx_seq_one_letter_code
_entity_poly.pdbx_strand_id
1 'polypeptide(L)'
;MPAPVSAAPTAFKARPVLGHVNLMTDTLIANSNVDDLRAIVRSLLATGPPSTSSAFSAVARTRLAQSCPKTPPHPSSLFTHVNSSSDPRPTPALYDLLARSRAHFGAGLGMHSLTLLVVIVRATVDLRWTEDGPLADTLAVVDGDIAQAVQSAKEELLAGRVEDMNMARKVVDELRIAMREVSLVVELWGGDFPYERGLANLESLKL
;
A
#
# COMPACT_ATOMS: atom_id res chain seq x y z
N MET A 1 36.63 52.56 -22.09
CA MET A 1 35.39 52.26 -21.35
C MET A 1 34.87 50.91 -21.84
N PRO A 2 34.75 49.90 -20.96
CA PRO A 2 34.46 48.50 -21.30
C PRO A 2 32.95 48.22 -21.38
N ALA A 3 32.57 47.14 -22.08
CA ALA A 3 31.22 46.59 -22.07
C ALA A 3 31.07 45.55 -20.94
N PRO A 4 29.91 45.46 -20.25
CA PRO A 4 29.75 44.56 -19.11
C PRO A 4 29.48 43.12 -19.58
N VAL A 5 30.19 42.18 -18.97
CA VAL A 5 29.97 40.74 -19.14
C VAL A 5 28.84 40.33 -18.19
N SER A 6 27.72 39.86 -18.73
CA SER A 6 26.57 39.39 -17.96
C SER A 6 26.89 38.05 -17.31
N ALA A 7 27.00 38.02 -15.99
CA ALA A 7 27.20 36.80 -15.22
C ALA A 7 25.90 35.97 -15.19
N ALA A 8 25.99 34.71 -15.58
CA ALA A 8 24.88 33.76 -15.53
C ALA A 8 24.40 33.56 -14.08
N PRO A 9 23.09 33.42 -13.83
CA PRO A 9 22.57 33.22 -12.49
C PRO A 9 22.92 31.82 -12.00
N THR A 10 23.76 31.77 -10.96
CA THR A 10 24.02 30.57 -10.17
C THR A 10 22.72 30.06 -9.56
N ALA A 11 22.27 28.88 -9.96
CA ALA A 11 21.15 28.18 -9.35
C ALA A 11 21.51 27.83 -7.89
N PHE A 12 21.07 28.67 -6.96
CA PHE A 12 21.10 28.34 -5.54
C PHE A 12 20.19 27.14 -5.32
N LYS A 13 20.78 25.97 -5.06
CA LYS A 13 20.08 24.84 -4.45
C LYS A 13 19.63 25.29 -3.07
N ALA A 14 18.38 25.74 -2.97
CA ALA A 14 17.74 26.06 -1.71
C ALA A 14 17.70 24.78 -0.86
N ARG A 15 18.55 24.72 0.16
CA ARG A 15 18.46 23.71 1.22
C ARG A 15 17.10 23.91 1.89
N PRO A 16 16.25 22.88 2.03
CA PRO A 16 14.97 23.05 2.70
C PRO A 16 15.25 23.51 4.13
N VAL A 17 14.80 24.73 4.46
CA VAL A 17 14.74 25.17 5.85
C VAL A 17 13.65 24.32 6.47
N LEU A 18 14.01 23.56 7.51
CA LEU A 18 13.07 22.84 8.36
C LEU A 18 12.26 23.90 9.13
N GLY A 19 11.27 24.48 8.45
CA GLY A 19 10.38 25.48 9.01
C GLY A 19 9.41 24.78 9.94
N HIS A 20 9.33 25.26 11.19
CA HIS A 20 8.24 24.87 12.07
C HIS A 20 6.90 25.18 11.39
N VAL A 21 5.94 24.26 11.48
CA VAL A 21 4.56 24.54 11.08
C VAL A 21 4.09 25.72 11.93
N ASN A 22 3.57 26.78 11.31
CA ASN A 22 3.07 27.94 12.04
C ASN A 22 1.94 27.49 12.99
N LEU A 23 1.92 28.04 14.20
CA LEU A 23 0.91 27.79 15.23
C LEU A 23 -0.54 27.80 14.70
N MET A 24 -0.90 28.73 13.81
CA MET A 24 -2.26 28.78 13.25
C MET A 24 -2.57 27.57 12.36
N THR A 25 -1.60 27.14 11.55
CA THR A 25 -1.73 25.94 10.71
C THR A 25 -1.73 24.67 11.56
N ASP A 26 -0.89 24.62 12.60
CA ASP A 26 -0.85 23.50 13.53
C ASP A 26 -2.17 23.35 14.29
N THR A 27 -2.73 24.48 14.76
CA THR A 27 -4.06 24.51 15.41
C THR A 27 -5.15 24.02 14.46
N LEU A 28 -5.13 24.43 13.18
CA LEU A 28 -6.06 23.92 12.18
C LEU A 28 -5.91 22.40 12.01
N ILE A 29 -4.68 21.90 11.83
CA ILE A 29 -4.43 20.45 11.64
C ILE A 29 -4.90 19.65 12.85
N ALA A 30 -4.60 20.12 14.06
CA ALA A 30 -4.90 19.42 15.30
C ALA A 30 -6.40 19.34 15.61
N ASN A 31 -7.20 20.30 15.13
CA ASN A 31 -8.64 20.40 15.46
C ASN A 31 -9.58 20.10 14.29
N SER A 32 -9.07 19.93 13.06
CA SER A 32 -9.88 19.55 11.91
C SER A 32 -10.31 18.09 12.02
N ASN A 33 -11.55 17.79 11.62
CA ASN A 33 -11.97 16.40 11.45
C ASN A 33 -11.28 15.79 10.20
N VAL A 34 -11.33 14.47 10.09
CA VAL A 34 -10.62 13.73 9.02
C VAL A 34 -11.17 14.06 7.63
N ASP A 35 -12.47 14.35 7.50
CA ASP A 35 -13.09 14.64 6.20
C ASP A 35 -12.70 16.02 5.68
N ASP A 36 -12.64 17.02 6.55
CA ASP A 36 -12.12 18.35 6.22
C ASP A 36 -10.64 18.28 5.84
N LEU A 37 -9.81 17.53 6.60
CA LEU A 37 -8.40 17.34 6.26
C LEU A 37 -8.24 16.68 4.87
N ARG A 38 -9.05 15.65 4.56
CA ARG A 38 -9.03 15.00 3.25
C ARG A 38 -9.44 15.97 2.13
N ALA A 39 -10.47 16.79 2.35
CA ALA A 39 -10.93 17.76 1.36
C ALA A 39 -9.88 18.85 1.11
N ILE A 40 -9.30 19.40 2.17
CA ILE A 40 -8.22 20.41 2.10
C ILE A 40 -7.01 19.85 1.36
N VAL A 41 -6.52 18.66 1.75
CA VAL A 41 -5.36 18.04 1.11
C VAL A 41 -5.63 17.74 -0.36
N ARG A 42 -6.79 17.18 -0.72
CA ARG A 42 -7.14 16.93 -2.13
C ARG A 42 -7.17 18.21 -2.94
N SER A 43 -7.78 19.27 -2.42
CA SER A 43 -7.84 20.57 -3.08
C SER A 43 -6.44 21.18 -3.28
N LEU A 44 -5.59 21.11 -2.24
CA LEU A 44 -4.20 21.56 -2.31
C LEU A 44 -3.39 20.80 -3.37
N LEU A 45 -3.54 19.47 -3.43
CA LEU A 45 -2.85 18.63 -4.40
C LEU A 45 -3.37 18.83 -5.84
N ALA A 46 -4.66 19.14 -5.99
CA ALA A 46 -5.28 19.36 -7.30
C ALA A 46 -5.00 20.75 -7.90
N THR A 47 -4.88 21.77 -7.04
CA THR A 47 -4.73 23.18 -7.46
C THR A 47 -3.30 23.70 -7.33
N GLY A 48 -2.46 23.00 -6.55
CA GLY A 48 -1.06 23.36 -6.35
C GLY A 48 -0.16 23.02 -7.55
N PRO A 49 1.07 23.56 -7.60
CA PRO A 49 2.06 23.15 -8.57
C PRO A 49 2.39 21.64 -8.47
N PRO A 50 2.85 20.98 -9.54
CA PRO A 50 3.20 19.55 -9.52
C PRO A 50 4.21 19.17 -8.44
N SER A 51 5.09 20.10 -8.04
CA SER A 51 6.04 19.91 -6.95
C SER A 51 5.36 19.62 -5.61
N THR A 52 4.17 20.17 -5.34
CA THR A 52 3.40 19.95 -4.11
C THR A 52 3.02 18.48 -3.95
N SER A 53 2.51 17.85 -5.02
CA SER A 53 2.15 16.43 -5.01
C SER A 53 3.36 15.51 -4.85
N SER A 54 4.48 15.87 -5.48
CA SER A 54 5.74 15.13 -5.32
C SER A 54 6.28 15.22 -3.88
N ALA A 55 6.22 16.41 -3.27
CA ALA A 55 6.67 16.64 -1.90
C ALA A 55 5.77 15.93 -0.88
N PHE A 56 4.45 16.02 -1.05
CA PHE A 56 3.48 15.28 -0.23
C PHE A 56 3.77 13.78 -0.26
N SER A 57 3.93 13.21 -1.45
CA SER A 57 4.21 11.77 -1.62
C SER A 57 5.54 11.37 -0.97
N ALA A 58 6.58 12.19 -1.08
CA ALA A 58 7.88 11.94 -0.44
C ALA A 58 7.79 11.96 1.10
N VAL A 59 7.06 12.92 1.67
CA VAL A 59 6.85 13.02 3.12
C VAL A 59 5.99 11.86 3.62
N ALA A 60 4.90 11.53 2.91
CA ALA A 60 4.04 10.40 3.22
C ALA A 60 4.82 9.08 3.22
N ARG A 61 5.66 8.86 2.21
CA ARG A 61 6.55 7.69 2.11
C ARG A 61 7.47 7.58 3.32
N THR A 62 8.16 8.68 3.65
CA THR A 62 9.09 8.73 4.80
C THR A 62 8.36 8.42 6.10
N ARG A 63 7.18 9.00 6.31
CA ARG A 63 6.39 8.77 7.51
C ARG A 63 5.90 7.33 7.61
N LEU A 64 5.38 6.77 6.53
CA LEU A 64 4.84 5.41 6.51
C LEU A 64 5.92 4.36 6.75
N ALA A 65 7.09 4.52 6.11
CA ALA A 65 8.25 3.65 6.34
C ALA A 65 8.69 3.64 7.81
N GLN A 66 8.58 4.75 8.52
CA GLN A 66 8.90 4.84 9.96
C GLN A 66 7.80 4.30 10.87
N SER A 67 6.55 4.43 10.47
CA SER A 67 5.39 4.05 11.30
C SER A 67 4.96 2.59 11.16
N CYS A 68 5.61 1.83 10.28
CA CYS A 68 5.25 0.44 10.04
C CYS A 68 5.46 -0.40 11.31
N PRO A 69 4.40 -1.03 11.87
CA PRO A 69 4.55 -1.93 13.01
C PRO A 69 5.50 -3.07 12.63
N LYS A 70 6.52 -3.32 13.47
CA LYS A 70 7.53 -4.35 13.20
C LYS A 70 6.96 -5.77 13.09
N THR A 71 5.78 -5.99 13.66
CA THR A 71 5.13 -7.30 13.68
C THR A 71 3.75 -7.19 13.03
N PRO A 72 3.50 -7.87 11.91
CA PRO A 72 2.16 -7.97 11.36
C PRO A 72 1.23 -8.72 12.33
N PRO A 73 -0.09 -8.48 12.27
CA PRO A 73 -1.05 -9.25 13.05
C PRO A 73 -0.93 -10.75 12.70
N HIS A 74 -1.20 -11.61 13.69
CA HIS A 74 -1.17 -13.06 13.46
C HIS A 74 -2.25 -13.45 12.44
N PRO A 75 -1.98 -14.32 11.45
CA PRO A 75 -2.95 -14.71 10.42
C PRO A 75 -4.32 -15.14 10.99
N SER A 76 -4.32 -15.86 12.12
CA SER A 76 -5.53 -16.31 12.79
C SER A 76 -6.41 -15.21 13.38
N SER A 77 -5.94 -13.96 13.46
CA SER A 77 -6.76 -12.83 13.94
C SER A 77 -7.55 -12.15 12.83
N LEU A 78 -7.30 -12.48 11.55
CA LEU A 78 -7.92 -11.81 10.40
C LEU A 78 -9.32 -12.32 10.07
N PHE A 79 -9.60 -13.56 10.44
CA PHE A 79 -10.88 -14.22 10.21
C PHE A 79 -11.36 -14.91 11.48
N THR A 80 -12.67 -14.93 11.69
CA THR A 80 -13.31 -15.64 12.79
C THR A 80 -14.31 -16.66 12.27
N HIS A 81 -14.38 -17.81 12.92
CA HIS A 81 -15.43 -18.80 12.70
C HIS A 81 -16.51 -18.59 13.76
N VAL A 82 -17.71 -18.19 13.35
CA VAL A 82 -18.84 -18.04 14.29
C VAL A 82 -19.30 -19.43 14.74
N ASN A 83 -19.35 -20.39 13.82
CA ASN A 83 -19.59 -21.82 14.03
C ASN A 83 -18.77 -22.64 13.02
N SER A 84 -18.53 -23.93 13.28
CA SER A 84 -17.79 -24.84 12.37
C SER A 84 -18.44 -25.06 11.00
N SER A 85 -19.72 -24.71 10.82
CA SER A 85 -20.43 -24.79 9.54
C SER A 85 -20.75 -23.43 8.90
N SER A 86 -20.33 -22.32 9.51
CA SER A 86 -20.59 -20.98 8.96
C SER A 86 -19.39 -20.47 8.19
N ASP A 87 -19.64 -19.75 7.09
CA ASP A 87 -18.60 -19.03 6.36
C ASP A 87 -17.76 -18.17 7.30
N PRO A 88 -16.41 -18.21 7.18
CA PRO A 88 -15.53 -17.38 7.97
C PRO A 88 -15.86 -15.90 7.74
N ARG A 89 -15.80 -15.11 8.81
CA ARG A 89 -16.09 -13.68 8.75
C ARG A 89 -14.82 -12.85 8.90
N PRO A 90 -14.62 -11.84 8.04
CA PRO A 90 -13.60 -10.82 8.25
C PRO A 90 -13.69 -10.18 9.63
N THR A 91 -12.55 -9.96 10.28
CA THR A 91 -12.47 -9.20 11.53
C THR A 91 -12.06 -7.75 11.25
N PRO A 92 -12.22 -6.83 12.23
CA PRO A 92 -11.67 -5.48 12.13
C PRO A 92 -10.16 -5.45 11.83
N ALA A 93 -9.40 -6.44 12.30
CA ALA A 93 -7.96 -6.54 12.07
C ALA A 93 -7.61 -6.72 10.58
N LEU A 94 -8.48 -7.39 9.80
CA LEU A 94 -8.32 -7.49 8.35
C LEU A 94 -8.47 -6.11 7.69
N TYR A 95 -9.52 -5.37 8.04
CA TYR A 95 -9.77 -4.06 7.47
C TYR A 95 -8.67 -3.05 7.82
N ASP A 96 -8.14 -3.11 9.04
CA ASP A 96 -6.98 -2.30 9.44
C ASP A 96 -5.74 -2.65 8.62
N LEU A 97 -5.49 -3.94 8.36
CA LEU A 97 -4.36 -4.38 7.55
C LEU A 97 -4.51 -3.97 6.07
N LEU A 98 -5.72 -4.05 5.52
CA LEU A 98 -6.03 -3.57 4.17
C LEU A 98 -5.87 -2.05 4.07
N ALA A 99 -6.39 -1.29 5.03
CA ALA A 99 -6.22 0.16 5.08
C ALA A 99 -4.73 0.55 5.13
N ARG A 100 -3.92 -0.17 5.91
CA ARG A 100 -2.47 0.01 5.94
C ARG A 100 -1.83 -0.32 4.59
N SER A 101 -2.19 -1.45 3.97
CA SER A 101 -1.67 -1.84 2.66
C SER A 101 -1.95 -0.75 1.60
N ARG A 102 -3.18 -0.24 1.57
CA ARG A 102 -3.61 0.85 0.68
C ARG A 102 -2.83 2.14 0.90
N ALA A 103 -2.57 2.50 2.15
CA ALA A 103 -1.73 3.65 2.46
C ALA A 103 -0.30 3.49 1.91
N HIS A 104 0.27 2.28 2.00
CA HIS A 104 1.63 2.01 1.50
C HIS A 104 1.70 2.05 -0.03
N PHE A 105 0.84 1.30 -0.74
CA PHE A 105 0.88 1.33 -2.20
C PHE A 105 0.49 2.71 -2.75
N GLY A 106 -0.41 3.44 -2.08
CA GLY A 106 -0.79 4.81 -2.43
C GLY A 106 0.34 5.83 -2.25
N ALA A 107 1.31 5.58 -1.37
CA ALA A 107 2.51 6.40 -1.20
C ALA A 107 3.69 5.96 -2.10
N GLY A 108 3.48 4.96 -2.96
CA GLY A 108 4.51 4.38 -3.82
C GLY A 108 5.49 3.48 -3.07
N LEU A 109 5.05 2.84 -1.99
CA LEU A 109 5.75 1.78 -1.23
C LEU A 109 5.12 0.41 -1.55
N GLY A 110 5.13 0.04 -2.83
CA GLY A 110 4.48 -1.19 -3.31
C GLY A 110 5.07 -2.44 -2.67
N MET A 111 6.41 -2.55 -2.55
CA MET A 111 7.05 -3.72 -1.94
C MET A 111 6.63 -3.93 -0.48
N HIS A 112 6.51 -2.85 0.29
CA HIS A 112 6.04 -2.91 1.67
C HIS A 112 4.56 -3.31 1.76
N SER A 113 3.74 -2.80 0.83
CA SER A 113 2.33 -3.20 0.74
C SER A 113 2.19 -4.70 0.43
N LEU A 114 3.00 -5.26 -0.47
CA LEU A 114 3.00 -6.69 -0.76
C LEU A 114 3.29 -7.53 0.49
N THR A 115 4.24 -7.11 1.34
CA THR A 115 4.53 -7.80 2.61
C THR A 115 3.30 -7.90 3.51
N LEU A 116 2.47 -6.85 3.57
CA LEU A 116 1.23 -6.85 4.35
C LEU A 116 0.18 -7.78 3.73
N LEU A 117 0.09 -7.81 2.40
CA LEU A 117 -0.87 -8.64 1.67
C LEU A 117 -0.52 -10.14 1.73
N VAL A 118 0.77 -10.51 1.82
CA VAL A 118 1.19 -11.91 2.07
C VAL A 118 0.52 -12.48 3.32
N VAL A 119 0.43 -11.68 4.40
CA VAL A 119 -0.20 -12.11 5.66
C VAL A 119 -1.69 -12.42 5.47
N ILE A 120 -2.38 -11.60 4.66
CA ILE A 120 -3.79 -11.80 4.34
C ILE A 120 -3.96 -13.07 3.51
N VAL A 121 -3.21 -13.23 2.42
CA VAL A 121 -3.31 -14.39 1.53
C VAL A 121 -3.02 -15.68 2.30
N ARG A 122 -1.98 -15.70 3.14
CA ARG A 122 -1.68 -16.87 3.99
C ARG A 122 -2.80 -17.21 4.96
N ALA A 123 -3.47 -16.21 5.53
CA ALA A 123 -4.61 -16.43 6.42
C ALA A 123 -5.83 -17.04 5.71
N THR A 124 -5.84 -17.06 4.37
CA THR A 124 -6.93 -17.65 3.57
C THR A 124 -6.71 -19.07 3.12
N VAL A 125 -5.52 -19.65 3.31
CA VAL A 125 -5.17 -21.00 2.82
C VAL A 125 -6.14 -22.06 3.34
N ASP A 126 -6.45 -22.04 4.64
CA ASP A 126 -7.30 -23.07 5.27
C ASP A 126 -8.79 -22.67 5.35
N LEU A 127 -9.20 -21.61 4.64
CA LEU A 127 -10.57 -21.15 4.66
C LEU A 127 -11.38 -21.81 3.54
N ARG A 128 -12.67 -22.02 3.83
CA ARG A 128 -13.69 -22.39 2.85
C ARG A 128 -14.80 -21.36 2.92
N TRP A 129 -15.36 -21.00 1.77
CA TRP A 129 -16.40 -19.97 1.67
C TRP A 129 -17.39 -20.32 0.57
N THR A 130 -18.57 -19.72 0.66
CA THR A 130 -19.55 -19.72 -0.43
C THR A 130 -19.13 -18.72 -1.51
N GLU A 131 -19.22 -19.09 -2.78
CA GLU A 131 -18.80 -18.27 -3.94
C GLU A 131 -19.51 -16.91 -4.00
N ASP A 132 -20.80 -16.85 -3.67
CA ASP A 132 -21.58 -15.60 -3.57
C ASP A 132 -21.68 -15.07 -2.12
N GLY A 133 -20.75 -15.50 -1.26
CA GLY A 133 -20.73 -15.17 0.16
C GLY A 133 -20.04 -13.83 0.47
N PRO A 134 -20.30 -13.23 1.65
CA PRO A 134 -19.63 -11.99 2.08
C PRO A 134 -18.09 -12.10 2.16
N LEU A 135 -17.57 -13.30 2.37
CA LEU A 135 -16.13 -13.54 2.35
C LEU A 135 -15.61 -13.45 0.91
N ALA A 136 -16.27 -14.06 -0.07
CA ALA A 136 -15.86 -13.97 -1.48
C ALA A 136 -15.79 -12.51 -1.97
N ASP A 137 -16.77 -11.67 -1.62
CA ASP A 137 -16.73 -10.22 -1.87
C ASP A 137 -15.48 -9.56 -1.27
N THR A 138 -15.14 -9.94 -0.03
CA THR A 138 -13.96 -9.43 0.65
C THR A 138 -12.67 -9.89 -0.04
N LEU A 139 -12.60 -11.14 -0.48
CA LEU A 139 -11.44 -11.67 -1.20
C LEU A 139 -11.27 -11.03 -2.58
N ALA A 140 -12.37 -10.71 -3.28
CA ALA A 140 -12.33 -9.94 -4.52
C ALA A 140 -11.76 -8.52 -4.32
N VAL A 141 -12.03 -7.90 -3.17
CA VAL A 141 -11.41 -6.62 -2.78
C VAL A 141 -9.91 -6.80 -2.52
N VAL A 142 -9.51 -7.88 -1.84
CA VAL A 142 -8.09 -8.21 -1.59
C VAL A 142 -7.35 -8.43 -2.91
N ASP A 143 -7.94 -9.16 -3.85
CA ASP A 143 -7.43 -9.38 -5.20
C ASP A 143 -7.14 -8.06 -5.95
N GLY A 144 -8.11 -7.13 -5.89
CA GLY A 144 -7.95 -5.78 -6.44
C GLY A 144 -6.81 -5.00 -5.78
N ASP A 145 -6.70 -5.06 -4.44
CA ASP A 145 -5.62 -4.40 -3.70
C ASP A 145 -4.24 -5.01 -4.05
N ILE A 146 -4.15 -6.32 -4.29
CA ILE A 146 -2.90 -6.95 -4.74
C ILE A 146 -2.49 -6.43 -6.11
N ALA A 147 -3.43 -6.33 -7.07
CA ALA A 147 -3.13 -5.78 -8.39
C ALA A 147 -2.59 -4.33 -8.29
N GLN A 148 -3.19 -3.50 -7.44
CA GLN A 148 -2.73 -2.12 -7.19
C GLN A 148 -1.37 -2.07 -6.50
N ALA A 149 -1.12 -2.95 -5.52
CA ALA A 149 0.17 -3.05 -4.84
C ALA A 149 1.29 -3.48 -5.80
N VAL A 150 1.02 -4.44 -6.69
CA VAL A 150 1.96 -4.85 -7.73
C VAL A 150 2.26 -3.71 -8.70
N GLN A 151 1.24 -2.95 -9.12
CA GLN A 151 1.46 -1.78 -9.97
C GLN A 151 2.33 -0.73 -9.28
N SER A 152 2.05 -0.41 -8.02
CA SER A 152 2.89 0.48 -7.21
C SER A 152 4.32 -0.03 -7.06
N ALA A 153 4.52 -1.35 -6.91
CA ALA A 153 5.83 -1.98 -6.83
C ALA A 153 6.63 -1.86 -8.14
N LYS A 154 5.96 -1.97 -9.29
CA LYS A 154 6.59 -1.72 -10.61
C LYS A 154 7.07 -0.27 -10.72
N GLU A 155 6.26 0.70 -10.30
CA GLU A 155 6.62 2.11 -10.31
C GLU A 155 7.74 2.45 -9.32
N GLU A 156 7.74 1.79 -8.16
CA GLU A 156 8.82 1.87 -7.17
C GLU A 156 10.14 1.36 -7.74
N LEU A 157 10.12 0.23 -8.44
CA LEU A 157 11.28 -0.34 -9.12
C LEU A 157 11.79 0.54 -10.27
N LEU A 158 10.91 0.99 -11.15
CA LEU A 158 11.25 1.85 -12.29
C LEU A 158 11.88 3.17 -11.87
N ALA A 159 11.47 3.70 -10.71
CA ALA A 159 12.03 4.91 -10.14
C ALA A 159 13.32 4.66 -9.34
N GLY A 160 13.84 3.43 -9.29
CA GLY A 160 15.07 3.08 -8.58
C GLY A 160 14.96 3.30 -7.06
N ARG A 161 13.77 3.14 -6.48
CA ARG A 161 13.51 3.42 -5.05
C ARG A 161 13.53 2.20 -4.16
N VAL A 162 13.64 1.01 -4.73
CA VAL A 162 13.77 -0.24 -3.97
C VAL A 162 15.18 -0.32 -3.40
N GLU A 163 15.31 -0.21 -2.08
CA GLU A 163 16.62 -0.23 -1.39
C GLU A 163 17.24 -1.64 -1.32
N ASP A 164 16.41 -2.66 -1.13
CA ASP A 164 16.84 -4.07 -1.00
C ASP A 164 16.13 -4.95 -2.03
N MET A 165 16.83 -5.23 -3.12
CA MET A 165 16.35 -6.09 -4.19
C MET A 165 16.18 -7.56 -3.78
N ASN A 166 16.96 -8.04 -2.81
CA ASN A 166 16.81 -9.42 -2.31
C ASN A 166 15.52 -9.55 -1.50
N MET A 167 15.23 -8.57 -0.65
CA MET A 167 13.98 -8.54 0.09
C MET A 167 12.78 -8.34 -0.85
N ALA A 168 12.91 -7.51 -1.88
CA ALA A 168 11.89 -7.35 -2.91
C ALA A 168 11.58 -8.68 -3.65
N ARG A 169 12.60 -9.43 -4.04
CA ARG A 169 12.40 -10.75 -4.67
C ARG A 169 11.75 -11.72 -3.70
N LYS A 170 12.22 -11.75 -2.45
CA LYS A 170 11.66 -12.60 -1.40
C LYS A 170 10.18 -12.35 -1.16
N VAL A 171 9.74 -11.09 -1.04
CA VAL A 171 8.31 -10.80 -0.80
C VAL A 171 7.42 -11.20 -1.97
N VAL A 172 7.90 -10.99 -3.20
CA VAL A 172 7.17 -11.42 -4.41
C VAL A 172 7.09 -12.94 -4.50
N ASP A 173 8.16 -13.64 -4.18
CA ASP A 173 8.17 -15.11 -4.15
C ASP A 173 7.26 -15.65 -3.04
N GLU A 174 7.29 -15.06 -1.85
CA GLU A 174 6.39 -15.42 -0.74
C GLU A 174 4.91 -15.22 -1.08
N LEU A 175 4.56 -14.12 -1.76
CA LEU A 175 3.18 -13.89 -2.20
C LEU A 175 2.77 -14.90 -3.27
N ARG A 176 3.67 -15.20 -4.23
CA ARG A 176 3.42 -16.19 -5.28
C ARG A 176 3.20 -17.58 -4.69
N ILE A 177 4.02 -17.98 -3.72
CA ILE A 177 3.88 -19.27 -3.03
C ILE A 177 2.54 -19.32 -2.29
N ALA A 178 2.22 -18.30 -1.49
CA ALA A 178 0.97 -18.27 -0.73
C ALA A 178 -0.28 -18.33 -1.65
N MET A 179 -0.26 -17.62 -2.79
CA MET A 179 -1.34 -17.69 -3.77
C MET A 179 -1.50 -19.08 -4.39
N ARG A 180 -0.39 -19.77 -4.69
CA ARG A 180 -0.43 -21.14 -5.23
C ARG A 180 -0.91 -22.15 -4.19
N GLU A 181 -0.54 -21.97 -2.92
CA GLU A 181 -1.09 -22.76 -1.82
C GLU A 181 -2.60 -22.59 -1.70
N VAL A 182 -3.10 -21.33 -1.72
CA VAL A 182 -4.55 -21.06 -1.74
C VAL A 182 -5.21 -21.71 -2.95
N SER A 183 -4.65 -21.55 -4.16
CA SER A 183 -5.21 -22.15 -5.37
C SER A 183 -5.35 -23.68 -5.25
N LEU A 184 -4.32 -24.36 -4.74
CA LEU A 184 -4.34 -25.81 -4.54
C LEU A 184 -5.42 -26.22 -3.53
N VAL A 185 -5.50 -25.54 -2.38
CA VAL A 185 -6.49 -25.89 -1.35
C VAL A 185 -7.91 -25.62 -1.80
N VAL A 186 -8.12 -24.51 -2.51
CA VAL A 186 -9.43 -24.13 -3.07
C VAL A 186 -9.93 -25.14 -4.10
N GLU A 187 -9.04 -25.58 -5.00
CA GLU A 187 -9.35 -26.63 -5.98
C GLU A 187 -9.75 -27.95 -5.31
N LEU A 188 -9.13 -28.33 -4.17
CA LEU A 188 -9.44 -29.57 -3.46
C LEU A 188 -10.86 -29.65 -2.92
N TRP A 189 -11.48 -28.51 -2.58
CA TRP A 189 -12.89 -28.49 -2.16
C TRP A 189 -13.83 -27.99 -3.26
N GLY A 190 -13.33 -27.76 -4.46
CA GLY A 190 -14.10 -27.44 -5.66
C GLY A 190 -14.59 -26.00 -5.74
N GLY A 191 -13.89 -25.05 -5.12
CA GLY A 191 -14.19 -23.62 -5.24
C GLY A 191 -13.36 -22.93 -6.30
N ASP A 192 -13.70 -21.66 -6.54
CA ASP A 192 -12.97 -20.78 -7.44
C ASP A 192 -11.84 -20.01 -6.75
N PHE A 193 -10.67 -19.96 -7.39
CA PHE A 193 -9.50 -19.25 -6.88
C PHE A 193 -9.75 -17.73 -6.82
N PRO A 194 -9.62 -17.08 -5.66
CA PRO A 194 -10.11 -15.72 -5.50
C PRO A 194 -9.13 -14.62 -5.94
N TYR A 195 -7.87 -14.95 -6.24
CA TYR A 195 -6.80 -13.97 -6.48
C TYR A 195 -6.25 -13.97 -7.91
N GLU A 196 -7.08 -14.26 -8.90
CA GLU A 196 -6.67 -14.38 -10.30
C GLU A 196 -5.99 -13.10 -10.84
N ARG A 197 -6.60 -11.93 -10.60
CA ARG A 197 -6.09 -10.66 -11.15
C ARG A 197 -4.78 -10.28 -10.47
N GLY A 198 -4.68 -10.46 -9.17
CA GLY A 198 -3.50 -10.24 -8.36
C GLY A 198 -2.35 -11.13 -8.80
N LEU A 199 -2.60 -12.43 -8.99
CA LEU A 199 -1.58 -13.38 -9.45
C LEU A 199 -1.10 -13.04 -10.87
N ALA A 200 -2.00 -12.79 -11.81
CA ALA A 200 -1.64 -12.41 -13.17
C ALA A 200 -0.76 -11.14 -13.20
N ASN A 201 -1.10 -10.15 -12.37
CA ASN A 201 -0.27 -8.95 -12.22
C ASN A 201 1.10 -9.28 -11.61
N LEU A 202 1.15 -10.11 -10.56
CA LEU A 202 2.39 -10.52 -9.90
C LEU A 202 3.34 -11.26 -10.85
N GLU A 203 2.81 -12.09 -11.76
CA GLU A 203 3.61 -12.81 -12.77
C GLU A 203 4.25 -11.86 -13.80
N SER A 204 3.64 -10.71 -14.04
CA SER A 204 4.22 -9.67 -14.90
C SER A 204 5.29 -8.82 -14.23
N LEU A 205 5.44 -8.89 -12.90
CA LEU A 205 6.47 -8.16 -12.15
C LEU A 205 7.81 -8.87 -12.28
N LYS A 206 8.78 -8.20 -12.93
CA LYS A 206 10.14 -8.69 -13.15
C LYS A 206 11.08 -8.09 -12.11
N LEU A 207 11.74 -8.94 -11.32
CA LEU A 207 12.70 -8.56 -10.27
C LEU A 207 14.04 -9.29 -10.40
#